data_AF-A0A1S2M9M5-F1
#
_entry.id   AF-A0A1S2M9M5-F1
#
_cell.length_a   1.000
_cell.length_b   1.000
_cell.length_c   1.000
_cell.angle_alpha   90.00
_cell.angle_beta   90.00
_cell.angle_gamma   90.00
#
_symmetry.space_group_name_H-M   'P 1'
#
loop_
_entity.id
_entity.type
_entity.pdbx_description
1 polymer ?
#
loop_
_entity_poly.entity_id
_entity_poly.type
_entity_poly.pdbx_seq_one_letter_code
_entity_poly.pdbx_strand_id
1 'polypeptide(L)'
;MIKRFKEMNNKALLFVLLGVLIGVVVYAGSVTAIKATDTGEFCSSCHVMDTVYEAFTNSPHARLDCNDCHAPTDSIVEKMVFKAKAGLGHIYMNTIGASKIPDVLHATENSVDVINNNCISCHSYTIENVAHDSKGTCTDCHRQVPHGLGIFKSPDWHLKLNIDAAK
;
A
#
# COMPACT_ATOMS: atom_id res chain seq x y z
N MET A 1 -7.93 26.15 -31.42
CA MET A 1 -8.24 24.70 -31.26
C MET A 1 -9.53 24.32 -31.99
N ILE A 2 -10.64 25.04 -31.79
CA ILE A 2 -11.97 24.73 -32.39
C ILE A 2 -12.01 24.85 -33.93
N LYS A 3 -11.34 25.84 -34.54
CA LYS A 3 -11.26 25.96 -36.01
C LYS A 3 -10.60 24.74 -36.68
N ARG A 4 -9.57 24.17 -36.05
CA ARG A 4 -8.86 22.97 -36.56
C ARG A 4 -9.74 21.72 -36.58
N PHE A 5 -10.61 21.54 -35.58
CA PHE A 5 -11.56 20.42 -35.55
C PHE A 5 -12.61 20.50 -36.66
N LYS A 6 -13.01 21.71 -37.06
CA LYS A 6 -14.03 21.94 -38.09
C LYS A 6 -13.49 21.73 -39.52
N GLU A 7 -12.17 21.77 -39.70
CA GLU A 7 -11.47 21.56 -40.98
C GLU A 7 -10.92 20.12 -41.13
N MET A 8 -11.04 19.28 -40.10
CA MET A 8 -10.60 17.89 -40.16
C MET A 8 -11.53 17.05 -41.03
N ASN A 9 -10.97 16.21 -41.91
CA ASN A 9 -11.75 15.23 -42.64
C ASN A 9 -12.29 14.14 -41.69
N ASN A 10 -13.35 13.45 -42.13
CA ASN A 10 -14.06 12.45 -41.31
C ASN A 10 -13.14 11.32 -40.81
N LYS A 11 -12.10 10.94 -41.56
CA LYS A 11 -11.13 9.91 -41.16
C LYS A 11 -10.24 10.40 -40.02
N ALA A 12 -9.71 11.61 -40.12
CA ALA A 12 -8.92 12.24 -39.06
C ALA A 12 -9.75 12.46 -37.79
N LEU A 13 -11.00 12.86 -37.93
CA LEU A 13 -11.93 12.99 -36.80
C LEU A 13 -12.19 11.63 -36.13
N LEU A 14 -12.40 10.57 -36.93
CA LEU A 14 -12.57 9.21 -36.41
C LEU A 14 -11.34 8.74 -35.62
N PHE A 15 -10.12 8.95 -36.13
CA PHE A 15 -8.89 8.57 -35.41
C PHE A 15 -8.71 9.33 -34.10
N VAL A 16 -9.02 10.62 -34.08
CA VAL A 16 -8.97 11.42 -32.85
C VAL A 16 -9.99 10.92 -31.83
N LEU A 17 -11.24 10.66 -32.26
CA LEU A 17 -12.28 10.13 -31.37
C LEU A 17 -11.91 8.73 -30.84
N LEU A 18 -11.36 7.87 -31.68
CA LEU A 18 -10.88 6.55 -31.28
C LEU A 18 -9.73 6.66 -30.28
N GLY A 19 -8.77 7.57 -30.50
CA GLY A 19 -7.67 7.82 -29.58
C GLY A 19 -8.15 8.32 -28.22
N VAL A 20 -9.13 9.22 -28.20
CA VAL A 20 -9.77 9.69 -26.96
C VAL A 20 -10.48 8.55 -26.25
N LEU A 21 -11.25 7.72 -26.98
CA LEU A 21 -11.94 6.56 -26.41
C LEU A 21 -10.96 5.59 -25.76
N ILE A 22 -9.88 5.23 -26.46
CA ILE A 22 -8.81 4.38 -25.94
C ILE A 22 -8.19 5.00 -24.69
N GLY A 23 -7.87 6.30 -24.73
CA GLY A 23 -7.32 7.02 -23.59
C GLY A 23 -8.22 6.96 -22.35
N VAL A 24 -9.54 7.15 -22.52
CA VAL A 24 -10.52 7.04 -21.43
C VAL A 24 -10.58 5.62 -20.87
N VAL A 25 -10.61 4.59 -21.74
CA VAL A 25 -10.64 3.19 -21.31
C VAL A 25 -9.38 2.82 -20.53
N VAL A 26 -8.19 3.21 -21.03
CA VAL A 26 -6.91 2.94 -20.36
C VAL A 26 -6.85 3.66 -19.01
N TYR A 27 -7.29 4.92 -18.95
CA TYR A 27 -7.31 5.68 -17.71
C TYR A 27 -8.25 5.06 -16.67
N ALA A 28 -9.50 4.77 -17.05
CA ALA A 28 -10.48 4.16 -16.16
C ALA A 28 -10.04 2.78 -15.67
N GLY A 29 -9.48 1.96 -16.58
CA GLY A 29 -8.89 0.67 -16.24
C GLY A 29 -7.72 0.81 -15.26
N SER A 30 -6.83 1.77 -15.47
CA SER A 30 -5.68 2.01 -14.60
C SER A 30 -6.10 2.42 -13.18
N VAL A 31 -7.03 3.37 -13.05
CA VAL A 31 -7.54 3.80 -11.73
C VAL A 31 -8.21 2.64 -10.99
N THR A 32 -8.97 1.82 -11.72
CA THR A 32 -9.64 0.65 -11.15
C THR A 32 -8.62 -0.39 -10.68
N ALA A 33 -7.60 -0.68 -11.49
CA ALA A 33 -6.53 -1.62 -11.14
C ALA A 33 -5.72 -1.15 -9.92
N ILE A 34 -5.42 0.14 -9.82
CA ILE A 34 -4.70 0.70 -8.66
C ILE A 34 -5.50 0.47 -7.38
N LYS A 35 -6.80 0.77 -7.39
CA LYS A 35 -7.68 0.55 -6.24
C LYS A 35 -7.85 -0.93 -5.92
N ALA A 36 -8.08 -1.77 -6.93
CA ALA A 36 -8.23 -3.21 -6.74
C ALA A 36 -6.95 -3.83 -6.12
N THR A 37 -5.77 -3.30 -6.45
CA THR A 37 -4.50 -3.77 -5.88
C THR A 37 -4.13 -3.11 -4.54
N ASP A 38 -5.02 -2.32 -3.95
CA ASP A 38 -4.90 -1.78 -2.59
C ASP A 38 -5.62 -2.64 -1.55
N THR A 39 -6.61 -3.43 -1.97
CA THR A 39 -7.56 -4.09 -1.07
C THR A 39 -6.98 -5.32 -0.38
N GLY A 40 -7.62 -5.69 0.74
CA GLY A 40 -7.29 -6.90 1.48
C GLY A 40 -7.45 -8.17 0.65
N GLU A 41 -8.48 -8.26 -0.20
CA GLU A 41 -8.73 -9.43 -1.05
C GLU A 41 -7.63 -9.65 -2.09
N PHE A 42 -7.08 -8.57 -2.65
CA PHE A 42 -5.93 -8.70 -3.54
C PHE A 42 -4.68 -9.13 -2.77
N CYS A 43 -4.42 -8.53 -1.60
CA CYS A 43 -3.27 -8.89 -0.78
C CYS A 43 -3.33 -10.35 -0.29
N SER A 44 -4.51 -10.85 0.07
CA SER A 44 -4.75 -12.23 0.49
C SER A 44 -4.89 -13.21 -0.68
N SER A 45 -4.65 -12.79 -1.92
CA SER A 45 -4.56 -13.73 -3.05
C SER A 45 -3.32 -14.64 -2.97
N CYS A 46 -2.34 -14.26 -2.13
CA CYS A 46 -1.18 -15.06 -1.80
C CYS A 46 -1.29 -15.55 -0.35
N HIS A 47 -1.27 -16.87 -0.15
CA HIS A 47 -1.49 -17.50 1.16
C HIS A 47 -0.55 -17.04 2.30
N VAL A 48 0.64 -16.53 1.95
CA VAL A 48 1.61 -16.00 2.91
C VAL A 48 1.07 -14.77 3.66
N MET A 49 0.05 -14.11 3.09
CA MET A 49 -0.63 -12.96 3.68
C MET A 49 -1.94 -13.32 4.42
N ASP A 50 -2.37 -14.59 4.44
CA ASP A 50 -3.68 -14.97 5.00
C ASP A 50 -3.80 -14.60 6.48
N THR A 51 -2.75 -14.83 7.26
CA THR A 51 -2.74 -14.56 8.70
C THR A 51 -2.84 -13.07 9.01
N VAL A 52 -2.13 -12.22 8.26
CA VAL A 52 -2.20 -10.77 8.43
C VAL A 52 -3.53 -10.21 7.95
N TYR A 53 -4.15 -10.82 6.93
CA TYR A 53 -5.48 -10.46 6.44
C TYR A 53 -6.59 -10.87 7.43
N GLU A 54 -6.51 -12.05 8.02
CA GLU A 54 -7.44 -12.48 9.07
C GLU A 54 -7.38 -11.55 10.28
N ALA A 55 -6.18 -11.19 10.73
CA ALA A 55 -6.03 -10.24 11.83
C ALA A 55 -6.55 -8.84 11.46
N PHE A 56 -6.35 -8.41 10.21
CA PHE A 56 -6.83 -7.13 9.70
C PHE A 56 -8.37 -7.05 9.67
N THR A 57 -9.02 -8.07 9.13
CA THR A 57 -10.49 -8.13 9.02
C THR A 57 -11.20 -8.21 10.38
N ASN A 58 -10.51 -8.68 11.41
CA ASN A 58 -10.98 -8.69 12.80
C ASN A 58 -10.59 -7.42 13.60
N SER A 59 -10.00 -6.41 12.97
CA SER A 59 -9.52 -5.19 13.62
C SER A 59 -10.50 -4.01 13.50
N PRO A 60 -10.35 -2.95 14.32
CA PRO A 60 -11.09 -1.70 14.12
C PRO A 60 -10.86 -1.03 12.75
N HIS A 61 -9.77 -1.38 12.05
CA HIS A 61 -9.41 -0.84 10.74
C HIS A 61 -9.94 -1.67 9.57
N ALA A 62 -10.73 -2.73 9.82
CA ALA A 62 -11.21 -3.67 8.80
C ALA A 62 -12.05 -3.06 7.65
N ARG A 63 -12.43 -1.78 7.75
CA ARG A 63 -13.16 -1.05 6.69
C ARG A 63 -12.25 -0.26 5.75
N LEU A 64 -10.95 -0.27 6.00
CA LEU A 64 -9.93 0.36 5.15
C LEU A 64 -9.41 -0.65 4.11
N ASP A 65 -8.55 -0.17 3.22
CA ASP A 65 -7.71 -1.02 2.38
C ASP A 65 -6.33 -1.23 3.01
N CYS A 66 -5.63 -2.32 2.67
CA CYS A 66 -4.29 -2.60 3.20
C CYS A 66 -3.34 -1.42 2.93
N ASN A 67 -3.40 -0.86 1.72
CA ASN A 67 -2.53 0.24 1.32
C ASN A 67 -2.94 1.61 1.87
N ASP A 68 -4.06 1.73 2.60
CA ASP A 68 -4.33 2.94 3.40
C ASP A 68 -3.33 3.06 4.56
N CYS A 69 -2.79 1.92 5.02
CA CYS A 69 -1.67 1.87 5.96
C CYS A 69 -0.33 1.65 5.24
N HIS A 70 -0.27 0.73 4.27
CA HIS A 70 0.99 0.19 3.74
C HIS A 70 1.57 0.94 2.53
N ALA A 71 0.90 1.95 1.97
CA ALA A 71 1.43 2.75 0.87
C ALA A 71 1.26 4.26 1.14
N PRO A 72 2.09 5.13 0.53
CA PRO A 72 1.90 6.57 0.63
C PRO A 72 0.51 7.00 0.15
N THR A 73 -0.14 7.90 0.88
CA THR A 73 -1.51 8.37 0.58
C THR A 73 -1.55 9.80 0.04
N ASP A 74 -0.56 10.63 0.36
CA ASP A 74 -0.53 12.06 0.00
C ASP A 74 -0.13 12.32 -1.46
N SER A 75 0.56 11.38 -2.11
CA SER A 75 1.06 11.54 -3.48
C SER A 75 0.81 10.27 -4.30
N ILE A 76 0.00 10.41 -5.36
CA ILE A 76 -0.27 9.31 -6.29
C ILE A 76 1.01 8.82 -6.97
N VAL A 77 1.96 9.70 -7.26
CA VAL A 77 3.22 9.32 -7.90
C VAL A 77 4.06 8.47 -6.95
N GLU A 78 4.19 8.90 -5.70
CA GLU A 78 4.93 8.14 -4.69
C GLU A 78 4.26 6.80 -4.39
N LYS A 79 2.92 6.78 -4.28
CA LYS A 79 2.14 5.55 -4.14
C LYS A 79 2.43 4.56 -5.26
N MET A 80 2.44 5.03 -6.51
CA MET A 80 2.69 4.18 -7.67
C MET A 80 4.12 3.62 -7.69
N VAL A 81 5.12 4.45 -7.39
CA VAL A 81 6.53 4.00 -7.31
C VAL A 81 6.71 2.99 -6.18
N PHE A 82 6.12 3.26 -5.02
CA PHE A 82 6.18 2.37 -3.86
C PHE A 82 5.52 1.03 -4.17
N LYS A 83 4.27 1.04 -4.67
CA LYS A 83 3.52 -0.17 -5.06
C LYS A 83 4.26 -1.00 -6.10
N ALA A 84 4.87 -0.36 -7.11
CA ALA A 84 5.62 -1.07 -8.12
C ALA A 84 6.84 -1.80 -7.53
N LYS A 85 7.63 -1.11 -6.69
CA LYS A 85 8.81 -1.70 -6.02
C LYS A 85 8.42 -2.83 -5.08
N ALA A 86 7.45 -2.58 -4.20
CA ALA A 86 6.97 -3.56 -3.22
C ALA A 86 6.34 -4.78 -3.92
N GLY A 87 5.46 -4.55 -4.89
CA GLY A 87 4.80 -5.61 -5.65
C GLY A 87 5.78 -6.50 -6.41
N LEU A 88 6.79 -5.92 -7.07
CA LEU A 88 7.86 -6.69 -7.72
C LEU A 88 8.67 -7.52 -6.71
N GLY A 89 8.99 -6.95 -5.55
CA GLY A 89 9.67 -7.65 -4.47
C GLY A 89 8.86 -8.83 -3.94
N HIS A 90 7.57 -8.64 -3.68
CA HIS A 90 6.66 -9.68 -3.21
C HIS A 90 6.50 -10.81 -4.24
N ILE A 91 6.32 -10.47 -5.52
CA ILE A 91 6.23 -11.47 -6.59
C ILE A 91 7.54 -12.27 -6.69
N TYR A 92 8.69 -11.60 -6.65
CA TYR A 92 9.99 -12.28 -6.67
C TYR A 92 10.12 -13.25 -5.50
N MET A 93 9.85 -12.80 -4.27
CA MET A 93 9.94 -13.64 -3.08
C MET A 93 8.94 -14.78 -3.12
N ASN A 94 7.71 -14.56 -3.57
CA ASN A 94 6.68 -15.60 -3.64
C ASN A 94 6.81 -16.54 -4.87
N THR A 95 7.87 -16.40 -5.67
CA THR A 95 8.11 -17.27 -6.84
C THR A 95 9.53 -17.81 -6.84
N ILE A 96 10.46 -17.08 -7.45
CA ILE A 96 11.85 -17.50 -7.66
C ILE A 96 12.65 -17.44 -6.35
N GLY A 97 12.29 -16.51 -5.48
CA GLY A 97 12.95 -16.26 -4.19
C GLY A 97 12.34 -17.00 -3.00
N ALA A 98 11.41 -17.94 -3.21
CA ALA A 98 10.61 -18.52 -2.12
C ALA A 98 11.45 -19.17 -1.01
N SER A 99 12.60 -19.76 -1.37
CA SER A 99 13.54 -20.34 -0.40
C SER A 99 14.25 -19.31 0.49
N LYS A 100 14.11 -18.01 0.21
CA LYS A 100 14.69 -16.90 0.98
C LYS A 100 13.67 -16.24 1.92
N ILE A 101 12.40 -16.65 1.88
CA ILE A 101 11.39 -16.11 2.78
C ILE A 101 11.74 -16.56 4.21
N PRO A 102 11.93 -15.62 5.16
CA PRO A 102 12.24 -15.97 6.54
C PRO A 102 11.00 -16.52 7.26
N ASP A 103 11.23 -17.28 8.33
CA ASP A 103 10.15 -17.81 9.19
C ASP A 103 9.31 -16.70 9.84
N VAL A 104 9.92 -15.53 10.07
CA VAL A 104 9.26 -14.34 10.61
C VAL A 104 9.40 -13.20 9.63
N LEU A 105 8.27 -12.68 9.17
CA LEU A 105 8.21 -11.54 8.27
C LEU A 105 8.24 -10.24 9.07
N HIS A 106 9.20 -9.38 8.73
CA HIS A 106 9.32 -8.05 9.28
C HIS A 106 9.06 -7.00 8.20
N ALA A 107 8.41 -5.90 8.59
CA ALA A 107 8.30 -4.73 7.72
C ALA A 107 9.69 -4.11 7.53
N THR A 108 9.97 -3.66 6.30
CA THR A 108 11.20 -2.88 6.01
C THR A 108 11.15 -1.51 6.70
N GLU A 109 12.30 -0.86 6.92
CA GLU A 109 12.36 0.52 7.47
C GLU A 109 11.43 1.47 6.71
N ASN A 110 11.53 1.44 5.38
CA ASN A 110 10.71 2.27 4.50
C ASN A 110 9.20 1.98 4.66
N SER A 111 8.81 0.72 4.87
CA SER A 111 7.42 0.37 5.16
C SER A 111 6.98 0.89 6.52
N VAL A 112 7.83 0.79 7.55
CA VAL A 112 7.55 1.30 8.90
C VAL A 112 7.31 2.81 8.88
N ASP A 113 8.14 3.56 8.15
CA ASP A 113 7.98 5.02 8.02
C ASP A 113 6.68 5.39 7.32
N VAL A 114 6.35 4.73 6.20
CA VAL A 114 5.08 4.95 5.48
C VAL A 114 3.87 4.65 6.38
N ILE A 115 3.89 3.52 7.08
CA ILE A 115 2.80 3.13 7.99
C ILE A 115 2.64 4.18 9.10
N ASN A 116 3.74 4.61 9.71
CA ASN A 116 3.68 5.60 10.79
C ASN A 116 3.16 6.96 10.31
N ASN A 117 3.56 7.40 9.11
CA ASN A 117 3.04 8.63 8.51
C ASN A 117 1.54 8.54 8.23
N ASN A 118 1.05 7.39 7.76
CA ASN A 118 -0.38 7.18 7.54
C ASN A 118 -1.17 7.15 8.87
N CYS A 119 -0.59 6.63 9.96
CA CYS A 119 -1.18 6.77 11.30
C CYS A 119 -1.38 8.26 11.65
N ILE A 120 -0.32 9.07 11.50
CA ILE A 120 -0.34 10.50 11.81
C ILE A 120 -1.33 11.25 10.91
N SER A 121 -1.37 10.94 9.60
CA SER A 121 -2.27 11.60 8.64
C SER A 121 -3.74 11.46 9.07
N CYS A 122 -4.19 10.24 9.37
CA CYS A 122 -5.56 9.98 9.78
C CYS A 122 -5.87 10.41 11.24
N HIS A 123 -4.90 10.28 12.15
CA HIS A 123 -5.10 10.57 13.58
C HIS A 123 -4.62 11.95 14.02
N SER A 124 -4.24 12.81 13.08
CA SER A 124 -3.68 14.16 13.31
C SER A 124 -4.46 14.98 14.34
N TYR A 125 -5.80 15.02 14.23
CA TYR A 125 -6.66 15.75 15.17
C TYR A 125 -6.60 15.26 16.62
N THR A 126 -6.38 13.96 16.84
CA THR A 126 -6.30 13.38 18.20
C THR A 126 -4.97 13.69 18.87
N ILE A 127 -3.91 13.87 18.08
CA ILE A 127 -2.53 14.05 18.56
C ILE A 127 -2.05 15.50 18.51
N GLU A 128 -2.83 16.42 17.93
CA GLU A 128 -2.46 17.83 17.74
C GLU A 128 -2.00 18.53 19.02
N ASN A 129 -2.61 18.19 20.16
CA ASN A 129 -2.35 18.83 21.46
C ASN A 129 -1.62 17.92 22.46
N VAL A 130 -0.99 16.84 21.97
CA VAL A 130 -0.27 15.88 22.83
C VAL A 130 1.11 15.59 22.24
N ALA A 131 2.14 15.65 23.08
CA ALA A 131 3.46 15.17 22.70
C ALA A 131 3.42 13.65 22.48
N HIS A 132 3.68 13.22 21.25
CA HIS A 132 3.57 11.83 20.80
C HIS A 132 4.92 11.30 20.27
N ASP A 133 6.00 12.01 20.56
CA ASP A 133 7.40 11.73 20.20
C ASP A 133 8.16 10.92 21.28
N SER A 134 7.47 10.51 22.36
CA SER A 134 8.05 9.70 23.45
C SER A 134 8.53 8.30 23.01
N LYS A 135 8.07 7.83 21.84
CA LYS A 135 8.44 6.57 21.20
C LYS A 135 8.72 6.79 19.73
N GLY A 136 9.30 5.78 19.09
CA GLY A 136 9.77 5.91 17.72
C GLY A 136 8.65 5.79 16.68
N THR A 137 7.57 5.06 16.97
CA THR A 137 6.36 4.99 16.13
C THR A 137 5.10 4.91 16.98
N CYS A 138 3.94 5.19 16.36
CA CYS A 138 2.63 5.02 17.01
C CYS A 138 2.44 3.57 17.52
N THR A 139 2.95 2.59 16.77
CA THR A 139 2.78 1.15 17.06
C THR A 139 3.64 0.63 18.21
N ASP A 140 4.63 1.40 18.68
CA ASP A 140 5.40 1.10 19.90
C ASP A 140 4.51 1.09 21.16
N CYS A 141 3.44 1.90 21.14
CA CYS A 141 2.37 1.93 22.14
C CYS A 141 1.12 1.19 21.66
N HIS A 142 0.68 1.43 20.42
CA HIS A 142 -0.50 0.80 19.81
C HIS A 142 -0.20 -0.60 19.26
N ARG A 143 0.31 -1.47 20.13
CA ARG A 143 0.95 -2.75 19.81
C ARG A 143 0.07 -3.79 19.15
N GLN A 144 -1.25 -3.65 19.26
CA GLN A 144 -2.23 -4.55 18.65
C GLN A 144 -2.60 -4.15 17.22
N VAL A 145 -2.28 -2.92 16.81
CA VAL A 145 -2.58 -2.42 15.46
C VAL A 145 -1.83 -3.18 14.38
N PRO A 146 -0.53 -3.52 14.53
CA PRO A 146 0.15 -4.40 13.58
C PRO A 146 -0.40 -5.83 13.68
N HIS A 147 -1.49 -6.13 12.98
CA HIS A 147 -2.04 -7.48 12.79
C HIS A 147 -2.26 -8.27 14.11
N GLY A 148 -2.76 -7.63 15.18
CA GLY A 148 -3.21 -8.29 16.41
C GLY A 148 -2.11 -8.69 17.41
N LEU A 149 -2.41 -9.61 18.32
CA LEU A 149 -1.47 -10.16 19.32
C LEU A 149 -1.02 -11.59 19.00
N GLY A 150 -1.10 -12.00 17.73
CA GLY A 150 -0.86 -13.37 17.31
C GLY A 150 0.51 -13.94 17.69
N ILE A 151 0.61 -15.26 17.64
CA ILE A 151 1.78 -16.11 17.95
C ILE A 151 3.06 -15.84 17.13
N PHE A 152 3.03 -14.89 16.19
CA PHE A 152 4.13 -14.58 15.27
C PHE A 152 4.92 -13.34 15.65
N LYS A 153 4.63 -12.75 16.81
CA LYS A 153 5.36 -11.60 17.36
C LYS A 153 6.41 -12.07 18.34
N SER A 154 7.68 -12.05 17.93
CA SER A 154 8.81 -12.28 18.85
C SER A 154 8.76 -11.26 19.99
N PRO A 155 9.16 -11.57 21.24
CA PRO A 155 9.05 -10.63 22.36
C PRO A 155 9.67 -9.24 22.11
N ASP A 156 10.63 -9.15 21.19
CA ASP A 156 11.39 -7.99 20.76
C ASP A 156 10.90 -7.35 19.45
N TRP A 157 9.78 -7.80 18.85
CA TRP A 157 9.28 -7.32 17.55
C TRP A 157 9.09 -5.80 17.43
N HIS A 158 8.90 -5.12 18.57
CA HIS A 158 8.65 -3.69 18.71
C HIS A 158 9.89 -2.90 19.14
N LEU A 159 11.03 -3.57 19.31
CA LEU A 159 12.31 -2.91 19.54
C LEU A 159 12.88 -2.60 18.16
N LYS A 160 12.96 -1.31 17.80
CA LYS A 160 13.58 -0.79 16.55
C LYS A 160 15.00 -1.31 16.25
N LEU A 161 15.59 -2.13 17.14
CA LEU A 161 16.92 -2.73 17.02
C LEU A 161 16.95 -4.04 16.22
N ASN A 162 15.80 -4.57 15.75
CA ASN A 162 15.78 -5.79 14.95
C ASN A 162 15.55 -5.57 13.45
N ILE A 163 15.69 -4.31 12.98
CA ILE A 163 15.67 -4.03 11.53
C ILE A 163 16.99 -4.46 10.86
N ASP A 164 18.05 -4.67 11.65
CA ASP A 164 19.30 -5.26 11.17
C ASP A 164 19.20 -6.76 10.84
N ALA A 165 18.12 -7.45 11.24
CA ALA A 165 17.86 -8.83 10.81
C ALA A 165 17.24 -8.94 9.40
N ALA A 166 16.95 -7.81 8.74
CA ALA A 166 16.43 -7.77 7.38
C ALA A 166 17.49 -7.38 6.32
N LYS A 167 18.78 -7.36 6.69
CA LYS A 167 19.93 -7.26 5.76
C LYS A 167 20.47 -8.64 5.43
#